data_AF-A0A9X2BNJ2-F1
#
_entry.id   AF-A0A9X2BNJ2-F1
#
_cell.length_a   1.000
_cell.length_b   1.000
_cell.length_c   1.000
_cell.angle_alpha   90.00
_cell.angle_beta   90.00
_cell.angle_gamma   90.00
#
_symmetry.space_group_name_H-M   'P 1'
#
loop_
_entity.id
_entity.type
_entity.pdbx_description
1 polymer ?
#
loop_
_entity_poly.entity_id
_entity_poly.type
_entity_poly.pdbx_seq_one_letter_code
_entity_poly.pdbx_strand_id
1 'polypeptide(L)'
;MPILMKQDLTRHDVFEWMRGPLEHTHWLEDSIYMTEETLAESKLLEVLTVTLPEFNYYGPTEVTKEMWEIIKQHASVYDSKSLQELVGEIDLWAVECFKDQECFTICGV
;
A
#
# COMPACT_ATOMS: atom_id res chain seq x y z
N MET A 1 13.39 0.39 -7.52
CA MET A 1 12.33 1.04 -6.73
C MET A 1 11.10 0.16 -6.90
N PRO A 2 10.68 -0.55 -5.84
CA PRO A 2 9.52 -1.45 -5.90
C PRO A 2 8.19 -0.71 -6.09
N ILE A 3 8.15 0.57 -5.73
CA ILE A 3 7.01 1.46 -5.94
C ILE A 3 7.12 2.15 -7.30
N LEU A 4 6.00 2.21 -8.01
CA LEU A 4 5.83 2.83 -9.31
C LEU A 4 4.88 4.03 -9.22
N MET A 5 5.14 5.06 -10.03
CA MET A 5 4.13 6.10 -10.31
C MET A 5 3.31 5.69 -11.54
N LYS A 6 2.15 6.32 -11.73
CA LYS A 6 1.25 6.01 -12.85
C LYS A 6 1.94 6.02 -14.22
N GLN A 7 2.82 6.99 -14.46
CA GLN A 7 3.57 7.12 -15.72
C GLN A 7 4.59 5.99 -15.97
N ASP A 8 4.97 5.25 -14.92
CA ASP A 8 5.96 4.17 -14.98
C ASP A 8 5.28 2.81 -15.25
N LEU A 9 3.95 2.75 -15.23
CA LEU A 9 3.18 1.54 -15.45
C LEU A 9 3.34 1.03 -16.89
N THR A 10 3.80 -0.22 -17.01
CA THR A 10 3.90 -0.93 -18.29
C THR A 10 2.86 -2.05 -18.43
N ARG A 11 2.14 -2.36 -17.34
CA ARG A 11 1.07 -3.35 -17.21
C ARG A 11 -0.04 -2.77 -16.31
N HIS A 12 -1.25 -3.31 -16.44
CA HIS A 12 -2.44 -2.90 -15.69
C HIS A 12 -2.94 -4.08 -14.83
N ASP A 13 -1.99 -4.74 -14.17
CA ASP A 13 -2.26 -5.84 -13.24
C ASP A 13 -1.36 -5.59 -12.04
N VAL A 14 -1.80 -4.65 -11.22
CA VAL A 14 -1.02 -4.07 -10.11
C VAL A 14 -1.93 -3.80 -8.92
N PHE A 15 -1.33 -3.65 -7.76
CA PHE A 15 -1.98 -3.06 -6.60
C PHE A 15 -1.79 -1.55 -6.63
N GLU A 16 -2.90 -0.82 -6.48
CA GLU A 16 -2.96 0.62 -6.29
C GLU A 16 -3.13 0.92 -4.79
N TRP A 17 -2.25 1.76 -4.25
CA TRP A 17 -2.49 2.52 -3.03
C TRP A 17 -3.11 3.84 -3.45
N MET A 18 -4.44 3.85 -3.40
CA MET A 18 -5.29 4.96 -3.79
C MET A 18 -5.45 5.93 -2.64
N ARG A 19 -5.30 7.23 -2.92
CA ARG A 19 -5.54 8.27 -1.92
C ARG A 19 -7.03 8.35 -1.59
N GLY A 20 -7.39 8.34 -0.30
CA GLY A 20 -8.78 8.46 0.16
C GLY A 20 -9.55 7.14 0.26
N PRO A 21 -10.86 7.21 0.59
CA PRO A 21 -11.74 6.04 0.68
C PRO A 21 -12.00 5.46 -0.70
N LEU A 22 -12.54 4.24 -0.79
CA LEU A 22 -12.86 3.62 -2.07
C LEU A 22 -13.83 4.50 -2.88
N GLU A 23 -13.34 5.07 -3.97
CA GLU A 23 -14.16 5.73 -4.98
C GLU A 23 -14.28 4.83 -6.22
N HIS A 24 -15.31 5.04 -7.05
CA HIS A 24 -15.50 4.29 -8.30
C HIS A 24 -14.49 4.67 -9.40
N THR A 25 -13.29 5.11 -9.00
CA THR A 25 -12.23 5.62 -9.86
C THR A 25 -10.90 4.99 -9.44
N HIS A 26 -10.17 4.50 -10.41
CA HIS A 26 -8.83 3.94 -10.26
C HIS A 26 -7.84 4.76 -11.08
N TRP A 27 -6.55 4.47 -10.90
CA TRP A 27 -5.47 5.09 -11.64
C TRP A 27 -5.31 6.59 -11.34
N LEU A 28 -5.37 6.99 -10.07
CA LEU A 28 -5.23 8.40 -9.71
C LEU A 28 -3.77 8.86 -9.90
N GLU A 29 -3.59 10.11 -10.35
CA GLU A 29 -2.25 10.66 -10.61
C GLU A 29 -1.36 10.71 -9.37
N ASP A 30 -1.96 10.77 -8.19
CA ASP A 30 -1.28 10.83 -6.90
C ASP A 30 -1.30 9.49 -6.16
N SER A 31 -1.70 8.39 -6.81
CA SER A 31 -1.57 7.04 -6.27
C SER A 31 -0.19 6.46 -6.55
N ILE A 32 0.18 5.46 -5.74
CA ILE A 32 1.38 4.67 -5.98
C ILE A 32 0.99 3.23 -6.27
N TYR A 33 1.83 2.54 -7.06
CA TYR A 33 1.53 1.22 -7.58
C TYR A 33 2.63 0.22 -7.25
N MET A 34 2.23 -1.04 -7.12
CA MET A 34 3.12 -2.17 -6.94
C MET A 34 2.62 -3.34 -7.76
N THR A 35 3.51 -4.04 -8.46
CA THR A 35 3.11 -5.26 -9.18
C THR A 35 2.67 -6.36 -8.22
N GLU A 36 1.77 -7.24 -8.66
CA GLU A 36 1.37 -8.41 -7.89
C GLU A 36 2.59 -9.25 -7.50
N GLU A 37 3.51 -9.47 -8.43
CA GLU A 37 4.73 -10.24 -8.17
C GLU A 37 5.58 -9.61 -7.06
N THR A 38 5.74 -8.28 -7.09
CA THR A 38 6.49 -7.57 -6.03
C THR A 38 5.80 -7.68 -4.67
N LEU A 39 4.47 -7.54 -4.63
CA LEU A 39 3.73 -7.67 -3.36
C LEU A 39 3.83 -9.10 -2.82
N ALA A 40 3.65 -10.12 -3.66
CA ALA A 40 3.69 -11.53 -3.29
C ALA A 40 5.09 -12.00 -2.85
N GLU A 41 6.15 -11.49 -3.46
CA GLU A 41 7.54 -11.78 -3.06
C GLU A 41 7.98 -10.99 -1.81
N SER A 42 7.26 -9.92 -1.47
CA SER A 42 7.56 -9.10 -0.30
C SER A 42 6.98 -9.69 0.99
N LYS A 43 7.62 -9.38 2.11
CA LYS A 43 7.02 -9.62 3.44
C LYS A 43 5.86 -8.67 3.76
N LEU A 44 5.60 -7.67 2.93
CA LEU A 44 4.54 -6.70 3.17
C LEU A 44 3.17 -7.38 3.13
N LEU A 45 2.95 -8.32 2.21
CA LEU A 45 1.68 -9.06 2.14
C LEU A 45 1.39 -9.83 3.43
N GLU A 46 2.41 -10.46 4.02
CA GLU A 46 2.31 -11.15 5.31
C GLU A 46 1.93 -10.16 6.42
N VAL A 47 2.62 -9.01 6.48
CA VAL A 47 2.33 -7.96 7.48
C VAL A 47 0.90 -7.43 7.32
N LEU A 48 0.46 -7.14 6.10
CA LEU A 48 -0.90 -6.65 5.83
C LEU A 48 -1.93 -7.67 6.29
N THR A 49 -1.76 -8.94 5.89
CA THR A 49 -2.68 -10.04 6.26
C THR A 49 -2.77 -10.25 7.77
N VAL A 50 -1.65 -10.14 8.50
CA VAL A 50 -1.63 -10.31 9.96
C VAL A 50 -2.20 -9.08 10.68
N THR A 51 -2.00 -7.89 10.14
CA THR A 51 -2.36 -6.63 10.81
C THR A 51 -3.79 -6.19 10.53
N LEU A 52 -4.29 -6.49 9.34
CA LEU A 52 -5.61 -6.09 8.87
C LEU A 52 -6.47 -7.36 8.75
N PRO A 53 -7.33 -7.66 9.74
CA PRO A 53 -8.17 -8.87 9.72
C PRO A 53 -9.06 -8.99 8.49
N GLU A 54 -9.46 -7.83 7.93
CA GLU A 54 -10.32 -7.71 6.76
C GLU A 54 -9.51 -7.38 5.49
N PHE A 55 -8.20 -7.65 5.46
CA PHE A 55 -7.41 -7.44 4.25
C PHE A 55 -7.97 -8.29 3.11
N ASN A 56 -8.47 -7.62 2.09
CA ASN A 56 -9.05 -8.25 0.93
C ASN A 56 -8.06 -8.22 -0.23
N TYR A 57 -7.36 -9.32 -0.46
CA TYR A 57 -6.40 -9.41 -1.57
C TYR A 57 -7.05 -9.18 -2.94
N TYR A 58 -8.30 -9.64 -3.12
CA TYR A 58 -9.04 -9.54 -4.38
C TYR A 58 -10.03 -8.36 -4.38
N GLY A 59 -9.88 -7.42 -3.46
CA GLY A 59 -10.77 -6.29 -3.33
C GLY A 59 -10.14 -5.12 -2.60
N PRO A 60 -10.94 -4.08 -2.32
CA PRO A 60 -10.45 -2.88 -1.68
C PRO A 60 -10.30 -3.11 -0.18
N THR A 61 -9.23 -2.56 0.39
CA THR A 61 -9.01 -2.45 1.84
C THR A 61 -8.68 -1.01 2.19
N GLU A 62 -9.56 -0.34 2.93
CA GLU A 62 -9.28 0.99 3.46
C GLU A 62 -8.37 0.89 4.69
N VAL A 63 -7.32 1.72 4.71
CA VAL A 63 -6.31 1.76 5.76
C VAL A 63 -6.27 3.17 6.34
N THR A 64 -6.70 3.28 7.59
CA THR A 64 -6.61 4.55 8.33
C THR A 64 -5.18 4.80 8.79
N LYS A 65 -4.91 6.04 9.23
CA LYS A 65 -3.61 6.39 9.83
C LYS A 65 -3.24 5.49 11.01
N GLU A 66 -4.20 5.18 11.89
CA GLU A 66 -3.96 4.31 13.04
C GLU A 66 -3.58 2.89 12.62
N MET A 67 -4.29 2.34 11.63
CA MET A 67 -3.97 1.04 11.05
C MET A 67 -2.58 1.03 10.41
N TRP A 68 -2.23 2.10 9.69
CA TRP A 68 -0.91 2.24 9.07
C TRP A 68 0.23 2.28 10.11
N GLU A 69 0.05 2.98 11.23
CA GLU A 69 1.03 2.96 12.31
C GLU A 69 1.22 1.55 12.91
N ILE A 70 0.15 0.77 13.04
CA ILE A 70 0.25 -0.64 13.50
C ILE A 70 0.99 -1.49 12.47
N ILE A 71 0.72 -1.30 11.16
CA ILE A 71 1.42 -1.99 10.07
C ILE A 71 2.92 -1.70 10.15
N LYS A 72 3.31 -0.43 10.32
CA LYS A 72 4.72 -0.03 10.49
C LYS A 72 5.36 -0.67 11.72
N GLN A 73 4.65 -0.71 12.84
CA GLN A 73 5.13 -1.37 14.06
C GLN A 73 5.37 -2.87 13.83
N HIS A 74 4.42 -3.58 13.23
CA HIS A 74 4.59 -4.99 12.90
C HIS A 74 5.72 -5.23 11.91
N ALA A 75 5.82 -4.42 10.85
CA ALA A 75 6.92 -4.51 9.89
C ALA A 75 8.30 -4.33 10.54
N SER A 76 8.41 -3.45 11.56
CA SER A 76 9.67 -3.19 12.27
C SER A 76 10.20 -4.39 13.07
N VAL A 77 9.33 -5.36 13.42
CA VAL A 77 9.72 -6.57 14.16
C VAL A 77 10.47 -7.55 13.25
N TYR A 78 10.27 -7.47 11.94
CA TYR A 78 10.98 -8.32 10.99
C TYR A 78 12.41 -7.80 10.76
N ASP A 79 13.39 -8.68 10.86
CA ASP A 79 14.77 -8.43 10.42
C ASP A 79 14.86 -8.52 8.89
N SER A 80 14.26 -7.54 8.21
CA SER A 80 14.25 -7.45 6.75
C SER A 80 14.43 -6.00 6.30
N LYS A 81 15.65 -5.69 5.86
CA LYS A 81 15.98 -4.37 5.31
C LYS A 81 15.09 -3.98 4.12
N SER A 82 14.82 -4.93 3.22
CA SER A 82 13.95 -4.71 2.06
C SER A 82 12.51 -4.32 2.44
N LEU A 83 11.97 -4.94 3.51
CA LEU A 83 10.65 -4.58 4.03
C LEU A 83 10.65 -3.18 4.64
N GLN A 84 11.69 -2.84 5.41
CA GLN A 84 11.83 -1.53 6.03
C GLN A 84 11.96 -0.42 4.99
N GLU A 85 12.74 -0.64 3.93
CA GLU A 85 12.86 0.28 2.80
C GLU A 85 11.52 0.44 2.08
N LEU A 86 10.83 -0.66 1.76
CA LEU A 86 9.52 -0.63 1.09
C LEU A 86 8.47 0.13 1.92
N VAL A 87 8.35 -0.20 3.20
CA VAL A 87 7.42 0.47 4.12
C VAL A 87 7.77 1.94 4.26
N GLY A 88 9.06 2.29 4.29
CA GLY A 88 9.50 3.69 4.31
C GLY A 88 9.11 4.46 3.06
N GLU A 89 9.24 3.86 1.87
CA GLU A 89 8.79 4.47 0.62
C GLU A 89 7.26 4.70 0.62
N ILE A 90 6.47 3.72 1.07
CA ILE A 90 5.02 3.87 1.21
C ILE A 90 4.68 4.94 2.26
N ASP A 91 5.40 5.00 3.39
CA ASP A 91 5.15 5.93 4.48
C ASP A 91 5.35 7.39 4.06
N LEU A 92 6.38 7.67 3.24
CA LEU A 92 6.61 9.00 2.70
C LEU A 92 5.41 9.49 1.88
N TRP A 93 4.80 8.59 1.10
CA TRP A 93 3.57 8.88 0.36
C TRP A 93 2.35 8.97 1.28
N ALA A 94 2.19 8.02 2.20
CA ALA A 94 1.03 7.94 3.10
C ALA A 94 0.94 9.15 4.03
N VAL A 95 2.07 9.70 4.49
CA VAL A 95 2.12 10.94 5.28
C VAL A 95 1.50 12.12 4.52
N GLU A 96 1.73 12.22 3.21
CA GLU A 96 1.11 13.25 2.37
C GLU A 96 -0.39 12.98 2.17
N CYS A 97 -0.79 11.72 1.97
CA CYS A 97 -2.20 11.31 1.92
C CYS A 97 -2.95 11.71 3.19
N PHE A 98 -2.39 11.45 4.36
CA PHE A 98 -3.03 11.73 5.65
C PHE A 98 -3.09 13.22 6.05
N LYS A 99 -2.61 14.14 5.20
CA LYS A 99 -2.76 15.59 5.44
C LYS A 99 -4.20 16.06 5.21
N ASP A 100 -4.91 15.42 4.31
CA ASP A 100 -6.25 15.80 3.86
C ASP A 100 -7.22 14.62 3.71
N GLN A 101 -6.75 13.38 3.84
CA GLN A 101 -7.59 12.19 3.88
C GLN A 101 -7.53 11.48 5.24
N GLU A 102 -8.62 10.81 5.61
CA GLU A 102 -8.70 9.98 6.82
C GLU A 102 -8.12 8.57 6.60
N CYS A 103 -8.08 8.11 5.34
CA CYS A 103 -7.57 6.82 4.91
C CYS A 103 -6.91 6.87 3.52
N PHE A 104 -6.23 5.79 3.17
CA PHE A 104 -5.98 5.39 1.78
C PHE A 104 -6.61 4.03 1.54
N THR A 105 -6.75 3.63 0.28
CA THR A 105 -7.32 2.33 -0.12
C THR A 105 -6.29 1.50 -0.86
N ILE A 106 -6.10 0.25 -0.47
CA ILE A 106 -5.31 -0.73 -1.22
C ILE A 106 -6.27 -1.54 -2.07
N CYS A 107 -6.07 -1.60 -3.39
CA CYS A 107 -6.90 -2.40 -4.29
C CYS A 107 -6.12 -2.93 -5.49
N GLY A 108 -6.43 -4.15 -5.95
CA GLY A 108 -5.94 -4.67 -7.22
C GLY A 108 -6.71 -4.04 -8.39
N VAL A 109 -6.00 -3.59 -9.43
CA VAL A 109 -6.53 -2.84 -10.60
C VAL A 109 -5.96 -3.28 -11.93
#